data_AF-A0A351FF68-F1
#
_entry.id   AF-A0A351FF68-F1
#
_cell.length_a   1.000
_cell.length_b   1.000
_cell.length_c   1.000
_cell.angle_alpha   90.00
_cell.angle_beta   90.00
_cell.angle_gamma   90.00
#
_symmetry.space_group_name_H-M   'P 1'
#
loop_
_entity.id
_entity.type
_entity.pdbx_description
1 polymer ?
#
loop_
_entity_poly.entity_id
_entity_poly.type
_entity_poly.pdbx_seq_one_letter_code
_entity_poly.pdbx_strand_id
1 'polypeptide(L)'
;FVFYKALGDHPLSIDGKPLSSRGVPHYQGYSLDSDRLPVYDYRIGSNEISVKIRPGPATQTLKLEFSSGDKKPLSFESPNTPVEVIEREPGKLGILIRPNAGDRFSSDEKKEVIEKPTAEIGERLYTSLGCIACHSIDGGKNHGPTLKGVFGAKREFALAQPQTIDDSYLRESIEKPMAKTVRGYLTGMMPPYKLETAEYDSLILFIKSLR
;
A
#
# COMPACT_ATOMS: atom_id res chain seq x y z
N PHE A 1 -4.27 -10.21 -5.91
CA PHE A 1 -3.32 -9.08 -5.84
C PHE A 1 -2.93 -8.92 -4.38
N VAL A 2 -1.66 -9.14 -4.03
CA VAL A 2 -1.19 -8.90 -2.66
C VAL A 2 -0.78 -7.43 -2.57
N PHE A 3 -1.47 -6.67 -1.75
CA PHE A 3 -1.12 -5.27 -1.50
C PHE A 3 -0.13 -5.26 -0.34
N TYR A 4 1.16 -5.19 -0.68
CA TYR A 4 2.22 -5.11 0.32
C TYR A 4 2.29 -3.68 0.88
N LYS A 5 1.99 -3.52 2.17
CA LYS A 5 2.40 -2.34 2.93
C LYS A 5 3.84 -2.58 3.37
N ALA A 6 4.79 -1.83 2.82
CA ALA A 6 6.16 -1.89 3.30
C ALA A 6 6.20 -1.45 4.78
N LEU A 7 6.73 -2.30 5.65
CA LEU A 7 6.92 -2.04 7.08
C LEU A 7 8.43 -2.01 7.36
N GLY A 8 8.82 -1.21 8.35
CA GLY A 8 10.22 -1.06 8.77
C GLY A 8 10.93 0.12 8.10
N ASP A 9 12.26 0.12 8.21
CA ASP A 9 13.07 1.21 7.69
C ASP A 9 13.18 1.16 6.16
N HIS A 10 13.07 2.34 5.55
CA HIS A 10 13.24 2.46 4.12
C HIS A 10 14.70 2.16 3.74
N PRO A 11 14.97 1.36 2.69
CA PRO A 11 16.33 0.89 2.36
C PRO A 11 17.27 2.02 1.93
N LEU A 12 16.74 3.07 1.28
CA LEU A 12 17.47 4.30 0.98
C LEU A 12 17.56 5.19 2.22
N SER A 13 18.77 5.69 2.50
CA SER A 13 19.11 6.61 3.58
C SER A 13 19.77 7.88 3.05
N ILE A 14 19.55 8.99 3.75
CA ILE A 14 20.24 10.28 3.53
C ILE A 14 21.00 10.61 4.82
N ASP A 15 22.31 10.80 4.71
CA ASP A 15 23.18 11.18 5.84
C ASP A 15 23.06 10.17 7.00
N GLY A 16 23.13 8.88 6.66
CA GLY A 16 23.05 7.76 7.61
C GLY A 16 21.67 7.52 8.24
N LYS A 17 20.63 8.29 7.87
CA LYS A 17 19.27 8.12 8.39
C LYS A 17 18.33 7.58 7.32
N PRO A 18 17.56 6.51 7.59
CA PRO A 18 16.56 5.98 6.68
C PRO A 18 15.54 7.04 6.25
N LEU A 19 15.08 6.98 5.00
CA LEU A 19 14.05 7.91 4.51
C LEU A 19 12.75 7.84 5.32
N SER A 20 12.41 6.67 5.86
CA SER A 20 11.26 6.46 6.76
C SER A 20 11.30 7.38 7.98
N SER A 21 12.49 7.71 8.50
CA SER A 21 12.66 8.62 9.65
C SER A 21 12.36 10.08 9.34
N ARG A 22 12.21 10.44 8.05
CA ARG A 22 12.04 11.82 7.57
C ARG A 22 10.59 12.15 7.18
N GLY A 23 9.68 11.19 7.30
CA GLY A 23 8.26 11.33 6.99
C GLY A 23 7.80 10.41 5.86
N VAL A 24 6.54 10.55 5.49
CA VAL A 24 5.91 9.73 4.44
C VAL A 24 6.34 10.26 3.06
N PRO A 25 6.78 9.39 2.13
CA PRO A 25 7.03 9.79 0.75
C PRO A 25 5.75 10.20 0.02
N HIS A 26 5.78 11.37 -0.60
CA HIS A 26 4.71 11.86 -1.47
C HIS A 26 5.19 11.88 -2.91
N TYR A 27 4.62 11.03 -3.75
CA TYR A 27 4.86 11.04 -5.19
C TYR A 27 4.46 12.39 -5.80
N GLN A 28 5.40 13.03 -6.49
CA GLN A 28 5.19 14.34 -7.15
C GLN A 28 4.88 14.19 -8.64
N GLY A 29 5.18 13.04 -9.24
CA GLY A 29 5.02 12.81 -10.66
C GLY A 29 6.27 12.16 -11.27
N TYR A 30 6.32 12.18 -12.59
CA TYR A 30 7.49 11.72 -13.33
C TYR A 30 7.84 12.68 -14.46
N SER A 31 9.11 12.73 -14.80
CA SER A 31 9.64 13.35 -16.01
C SER A 31 10.28 12.30 -16.91
N LEU A 32 10.60 12.67 -18.15
CA LEU A 32 11.33 11.81 -19.08
C LEU A 32 12.76 12.31 -19.21
N ASP A 33 13.74 11.42 -19.14
CA ASP A 33 15.13 11.76 -19.43
C ASP A 33 15.42 11.81 -20.94
N SER A 34 16.70 11.99 -21.30
CA SER A 34 17.15 12.04 -22.69
C SER A 34 16.80 10.80 -23.50
N ASP A 35 16.68 9.64 -22.83
CA ASP A 35 16.35 8.36 -23.46
C ASP A 35 14.83 8.12 -23.49
N ARG A 36 14.04 9.13 -23.11
CA ARG A 36 12.58 9.09 -22.96
C ARG A 36 12.11 8.06 -21.95
N LEU A 37 12.93 7.78 -20.94
CA LEU A 37 12.59 6.85 -19.87
C LEU A 37 12.21 7.62 -18.61
N PRO A 38 11.27 7.10 -17.80
CA PRO A 38 10.75 7.83 -16.66
C PRO A 38 11.81 8.04 -15.57
N VAL A 39 11.73 9.21 -14.95
CA VAL A 39 12.38 9.61 -13.70
C VAL A 39 11.27 9.96 -12.73
N TYR A 40 11.18 9.27 -11.60
CA TYR A 40 10.09 9.44 -10.65
C TYR A 40 10.53 10.34 -9.49
N ASP A 41 9.70 11.33 -9.16
CA ASP A 41 10.02 12.34 -8.16
C ASP A 41 9.15 12.15 -6.90
N TYR A 42 9.80 12.25 -5.75
CA TYR A 42 9.18 12.10 -4.44
C TYR A 42 9.61 13.22 -3.51
N ARG A 43 8.68 13.69 -2.69
CA ARG A 43 8.94 14.62 -1.60
C ARG A 43 8.82 13.91 -0.26
N ILE A 44 9.84 14.01 0.58
CA ILE A 44 9.91 13.37 1.92
C ILE A 44 10.38 14.42 2.92
N GLY A 45 9.44 14.93 3.72
CA GLY A 45 9.68 16.11 4.55
C GLY A 45 10.07 17.32 3.68
N SER A 46 11.27 17.85 3.91
CA SER A 46 11.87 18.94 3.12
C SER A 46 12.76 18.47 1.97
N ASN A 47 12.92 17.15 1.77
CA ASN A 47 13.82 16.61 0.76
C ASN A 47 13.07 16.20 -0.49
N GLU A 48 13.68 16.43 -1.65
CA GLU A 48 13.24 15.92 -2.94
C GLU A 48 14.19 14.83 -3.38
N ILE A 49 13.62 13.68 -3.74
CA ILE A 49 14.34 12.50 -4.21
C ILE A 49 13.80 12.12 -5.57
N SER A 50 14.69 12.04 -6.54
CA SER A 50 14.40 11.49 -7.86
C SER A 50 15.00 10.10 -7.98
N VAL A 51 14.31 9.18 -8.64
CA VAL A 51 14.80 7.83 -8.93
C VAL A 51 14.63 7.49 -10.40
N LYS A 52 15.70 6.99 -11.01
CA LYS A 52 15.68 6.32 -12.32
C LYS A 52 15.78 4.83 -12.10
N ILE A 53 14.96 4.08 -12.84
CA ILE A 53 14.91 2.61 -12.78
C ILE A 53 15.14 2.07 -14.19
N ARG A 54 16.19 1.26 -14.38
CA ARG A 54 16.57 0.71 -15.69
C ARG A 54 16.88 -0.79 -15.55
N PRO A 55 16.78 -1.58 -16.62
CA PRO A 55 17.37 -2.91 -16.65
C PRO A 55 18.86 -2.85 -16.34
N GLY A 56 19.34 -3.76 -15.49
CA GLY A 56 20.77 -3.94 -15.26
C GLY A 56 21.43 -4.79 -16.36
N PRO A 57 22.76 -4.94 -16.33
CA PRO A 57 23.51 -5.61 -17.39
C PRO A 57 23.33 -7.15 -17.40
N ALA A 58 22.84 -7.75 -16.31
CA ALA A 58 22.59 -9.18 -16.19
C ALA A 58 21.10 -9.51 -16.10
N THR A 59 20.74 -10.76 -16.37
CA THR A 59 19.36 -11.25 -16.20
C THR A 59 18.88 -11.01 -14.77
N GLN A 60 17.63 -10.55 -14.65
CA GLN A 60 17.00 -10.24 -13.36
C GLN A 60 17.81 -9.25 -12.51
N THR A 61 18.44 -8.26 -13.14
CA THR A 61 19.05 -7.14 -12.42
C THR A 61 18.40 -5.82 -12.80
N LEU A 62 18.36 -4.90 -11.85
CA LEU A 62 17.89 -3.53 -12.05
C LEU A 62 18.99 -2.56 -11.64
N LYS A 63 19.18 -1.53 -12.46
CA LYS A 63 19.97 -0.34 -12.12
C LYS A 63 19.03 0.71 -11.57
N LEU A 64 19.30 1.16 -10.35
CA LEU A 64 18.59 2.24 -9.68
C LEU A 64 19.55 3.42 -9.50
N GLU A 65 19.15 4.61 -9.95
CA GLU A 65 19.94 5.83 -9.79
C GLU A 65 19.10 6.85 -9.03
N PHE A 66 19.54 7.18 -7.82
CA PHE A 66 18.91 8.13 -6.94
C PHE A 66 19.64 9.47 -6.99
N SER A 67 18.88 10.56 -6.90
CA SER A 67 19.43 11.89 -6.65
C SER A 67 18.64 12.66 -5.61
N SER A 68 19.34 13.43 -4.77
CA SER A 68 18.74 14.29 -3.74
C SER A 68 19.06 15.76 -3.98
N GLY A 69 18.05 16.62 -3.79
CA GLY A 69 18.20 18.08 -3.94
C GLY A 69 19.16 18.72 -2.93
N ASP A 70 19.31 18.14 -1.73
CA ASP A 70 20.15 18.69 -0.65
C ASP A 70 21.64 18.29 -0.75
N LYS A 71 21.99 17.50 -1.77
CA LYS A 71 23.34 16.99 -2.04
C LYS A 71 24.00 16.22 -0.89
N LYS A 72 23.23 15.74 0.09
CA LYS A 72 23.79 14.93 1.17
C LYS A 72 24.16 13.52 0.70
N PRO A 73 25.08 12.83 1.41
CA PRO A 73 25.45 11.46 1.07
C PRO A 73 24.24 10.53 1.12
N LEU A 74 24.12 9.70 0.09
CA LEU A 74 23.09 8.67 -0.03
C LEU A 74 23.69 7.28 0.21
N SER A 75 22.94 6.39 0.84
CA SER A 75 23.26 4.96 0.96
C SER A 75 22.01 4.11 0.80
N PHE A 76 22.18 2.88 0.32
CA PHE A 76 21.08 1.94 0.15
C PHE A 76 21.48 0.59 0.70
N GLU A 77 20.67 0.04 1.61
CA GLU A 77 20.89 -1.25 2.24
C GLU A 77 19.58 -2.04 2.25
N SER A 78 19.65 -3.34 1.96
CA SER A 78 18.52 -4.26 2.02
C SER A 78 18.94 -5.51 2.79
N PRO A 79 18.14 -6.01 3.74
CA PRO A 79 18.52 -7.17 4.53
C PRO A 79 18.65 -8.44 3.71
N ASN A 80 17.80 -8.59 2.68
CA ASN A 80 17.67 -9.83 1.92
C ASN A 80 18.08 -9.67 0.46
N THR A 81 18.18 -8.45 -0.07
CA THR A 81 18.51 -8.22 -1.49
C THR A 81 19.99 -7.83 -1.63
N PRO A 82 20.78 -8.57 -2.42
CA PRO A 82 22.15 -8.13 -2.75
C PRO A 82 22.14 -6.77 -3.45
N VAL A 83 22.99 -5.87 -2.98
CA VAL A 83 23.16 -4.51 -3.52
C VAL A 83 24.62 -4.29 -3.88
N GLU A 84 24.88 -3.89 -5.12
CA GLU A 84 26.18 -3.43 -5.59
C GLU A 84 26.11 -1.93 -5.85
N VAL A 85 27.02 -1.15 -5.25
CA VAL A 85 27.09 0.30 -5.48
C VAL A 85 27.97 0.57 -6.68
N ILE A 86 27.42 1.25 -7.70
CA ILE A 86 28.11 1.56 -8.96
C ILE A 86 28.43 3.06 -9.11
N GLU A 87 27.76 3.93 -8.36
CA GLU A 87 28.04 5.37 -8.30
C GLU A 87 27.76 5.88 -6.89
N ARG A 88 28.67 6.69 -6.35
CA ARG A 88 28.48 7.34 -5.05
C ARG A 88 29.11 8.72 -5.08
N GLU A 89 28.28 9.75 -5.19
CA GLU A 89 28.67 11.15 -5.11
C GLU A 89 27.73 11.89 -4.13
N PRO A 90 28.11 13.04 -3.56
CA PRO A 90 27.18 13.86 -2.78
C PRO A 90 25.90 14.16 -3.58
N GLY A 91 24.74 13.71 -3.07
CA GLY A 91 23.46 13.86 -3.74
C GLY A 91 23.16 12.85 -4.85
N LYS A 92 24.02 11.86 -5.11
CA LYS A 92 23.78 10.81 -6.11
C LYS A 92 24.20 9.43 -5.62
N LEU A 93 23.40 8.44 -5.97
CA LEU A 93 23.70 7.03 -5.70
C LEU A 93 23.20 6.16 -6.83
N GLY A 94 24.10 5.46 -7.48
CA GLY A 94 23.78 4.41 -8.44
C GLY A 94 24.00 3.05 -7.78
N ILE A 95 23.01 2.16 -7.87
CA ILE A 95 23.12 0.78 -7.42
C ILE A 95 22.63 -0.20 -8.48
N LEU A 96 23.19 -1.41 -8.46
CA LEU A 96 22.63 -2.59 -9.07
C LEU A 96 22.01 -3.45 -7.99
N ILE A 97 20.77 -3.86 -8.21
CA ILE A 97 20.11 -4.86 -7.37
C ILE A 97 19.79 -6.08 -8.22
N ARG A 98 19.91 -7.26 -7.61
CA ARG A 98 19.33 -8.50 -8.14
C ARG A 98 18.13 -8.84 -7.26
N PRO A 99 16.90 -8.52 -7.66
CA PRO A 99 15.72 -8.88 -6.87
C PRO A 99 15.71 -10.39 -6.62
N ASN A 100 15.40 -10.80 -5.39
CA ASN A 100 15.20 -12.20 -5.07
C ASN A 100 13.89 -12.67 -5.70
N ALA A 101 13.91 -12.97 -7.00
CA ALA A 101 12.78 -13.56 -7.70
C ALA A 101 12.57 -15.05 -7.33
N GLY A 102 13.47 -15.62 -6.51
CA GLY A 102 13.48 -17.02 -6.09
C GLY A 102 12.72 -17.30 -4.79
N ASP A 103 12.45 -16.28 -3.96
CA ASP A 103 11.54 -16.44 -2.84
C ASP A 103 10.12 -16.48 -3.42
N ARG A 104 9.70 -17.70 -3.79
CA ARG A 104 8.28 -18.00 -3.85
C ARG A 104 7.76 -17.68 -2.45
N PHE A 105 7.10 -16.54 -2.29
CA PHE A 105 6.16 -16.36 -1.19
C PHE A 105 5.18 -17.51 -1.33
N SER A 106 5.41 -18.57 -0.55
CA SER A 106 4.46 -19.66 -0.53
C SER A 106 3.16 -19.06 -0.02
N SER A 107 2.07 -19.30 -0.73
CA SER A 107 0.72 -19.07 -0.20
C SER A 107 0.47 -19.90 1.07
N ASP A 108 1.40 -20.80 1.44
CA ASP A 108 1.39 -21.63 2.64
C ASP A 108 1.87 -20.89 3.90
N GLU A 109 1.74 -19.56 3.98
CA GLU A 109 1.62 -18.98 5.32
C GLU A 109 0.34 -19.59 5.93
N LYS A 110 0.56 -20.49 6.88
CA LYS A 110 -0.50 -21.18 7.61
C LYS A 110 -1.43 -20.12 8.15
N LYS A 111 -2.65 -20.03 7.59
CA LYS A 111 -3.67 -19.04 7.96
C LYS A 111 -3.74 -18.97 9.48
N GLU A 112 -3.24 -17.86 10.05
CA GLU A 112 -3.21 -17.68 11.49
C GLU A 112 -4.64 -17.82 12.02
N VAL A 113 -4.84 -18.76 12.94
CA VAL A 113 -6.16 -18.92 13.57
C VAL A 113 -6.37 -17.71 14.46
N ILE A 114 -7.32 -16.85 14.09
CA ILE A 114 -7.69 -15.70 14.92
C ILE A 114 -8.54 -16.21 16.07
N GLU A 115 -7.93 -16.38 17.25
CA GLU A 115 -8.64 -16.80 18.47
C GLU A 115 -9.59 -15.71 18.98
N LYS A 116 -9.16 -14.44 18.90
CA LYS A 116 -9.94 -13.28 19.36
C LYS A 116 -9.92 -12.15 18.33
N PRO A 117 -11.09 -11.71 17.83
CA PRO A 117 -11.17 -10.57 16.94
C PRO A 117 -10.68 -9.26 17.57
N THR A 118 -9.93 -8.46 16.83
CA THR A 118 -9.45 -7.13 17.25
C THR A 118 -9.43 -6.15 16.07
N ALA A 119 -9.44 -4.85 16.36
CA ALA A 119 -9.35 -3.83 15.31
C ALA A 119 -7.99 -3.84 14.62
N GLU A 120 -6.91 -4.17 15.35
CA GLU A 120 -5.55 -4.29 14.82
C GLU A 120 -5.43 -5.45 13.84
N ILE A 121 -6.08 -6.58 14.11
CA ILE A 121 -6.18 -7.69 13.15
C ILE A 121 -6.99 -7.24 11.92
N GLY A 122 -8.08 -6.52 12.13
CA GLY A 122 -8.89 -5.97 11.05
C GLY A 122 -8.13 -5.01 10.13
N GLU A 123 -7.26 -4.16 10.67
CA GLU A 123 -6.40 -3.28 9.86
C GLU A 123 -5.44 -4.09 8.98
N ARG A 124 -4.83 -5.15 9.54
CA ARG A 124 -3.97 -6.06 8.78
C ARG A 124 -4.76 -6.73 7.65
N LEU A 125 -5.94 -7.26 7.95
CA LEU A 125 -6.83 -7.88 6.96
C LEU A 125 -7.27 -6.91 5.87
N TYR A 126 -7.62 -5.67 6.22
CA TYR A 126 -7.97 -4.61 5.27
C TYR A 126 -6.85 -4.37 4.24
N THR A 127 -5.59 -4.52 4.67
CA THR A 127 -4.43 -4.41 3.79
C THR A 127 -4.21 -5.70 3.00
N SER A 128 -4.12 -6.85 3.68
CA SER A 128 -3.72 -8.13 3.07
C SER A 128 -4.77 -8.71 2.13
N LEU A 129 -6.05 -8.51 2.42
CA LEU A 129 -7.18 -8.90 1.55
C LEU A 129 -7.43 -7.91 0.41
N GLY A 130 -6.67 -6.80 0.37
CA GLY A 130 -6.69 -5.81 -0.70
C GLY A 130 -7.84 -4.82 -0.66
N CYS A 131 -8.55 -4.71 0.46
CA CYS A 131 -9.61 -3.72 0.65
C CYS A 131 -9.08 -2.29 0.44
N ILE A 132 -7.83 -2.03 0.84
CA ILE A 132 -7.12 -0.75 0.68
C ILE A 132 -7.05 -0.24 -0.77
N ALA A 133 -7.09 -1.12 -1.75
CA ALA A 133 -7.01 -0.75 -3.15
C ALA A 133 -8.22 0.06 -3.64
N CYS A 134 -9.38 -0.23 -3.05
CA CYS A 134 -10.66 0.34 -3.48
C CYS A 134 -11.26 1.26 -2.43
N HIS A 135 -11.00 1.02 -1.15
CA HIS A 135 -11.63 1.74 -0.04
C HIS A 135 -10.62 2.60 0.70
N SER A 136 -10.82 3.92 0.70
CA SER A 136 -9.99 4.84 1.49
C SER A 136 -10.43 4.88 2.95
N ILE A 137 -9.52 5.29 3.84
CA ILE A 137 -9.80 5.53 5.27
C ILE A 137 -9.63 7.00 5.69
N ASP A 138 -9.24 7.86 4.75
CA ASP A 138 -9.02 9.30 4.96
C ASP A 138 -10.20 10.18 4.50
N GLY A 139 -11.19 9.58 3.82
CA GLY A 139 -12.33 10.27 3.23
C GLY A 139 -12.22 10.50 1.72
N GLY A 140 -11.07 10.17 1.10
CA GLY A 140 -10.84 10.33 -0.33
C GLY A 140 -11.78 9.46 -1.18
N LYS A 141 -12.11 9.92 -2.39
CA LYS A 141 -12.86 9.09 -3.36
C LYS A 141 -11.93 8.06 -3.99
N ASN A 142 -12.40 6.83 -4.15
CA ASN A 142 -11.70 5.75 -4.84
C ASN A 142 -12.74 4.83 -5.52
N HIS A 143 -12.33 3.68 -6.07
CA HIS A 143 -13.19 2.72 -6.75
C HIS A 143 -14.34 2.22 -5.88
N GLY A 144 -14.14 2.17 -4.55
CA GLY A 144 -15.16 1.93 -3.54
C GLY A 144 -15.38 3.16 -2.64
N PRO A 145 -16.48 3.17 -1.86
CA PRO A 145 -16.74 4.21 -0.87
C PRO A 145 -15.66 4.24 0.21
N THR A 146 -15.37 5.44 0.73
CA THR A 146 -14.54 5.56 1.93
C THR A 146 -15.15 4.81 3.11
N LEU A 147 -14.31 4.18 3.92
CA LEU A 147 -14.67 3.53 5.18
C LEU A 147 -14.62 4.48 6.37
N LYS A 148 -14.11 5.71 6.17
CA LYS A 148 -14.10 6.73 7.23
C LYS A 148 -15.51 7.13 7.62
N GLY A 149 -15.80 7.06 8.92
CA GLY A 149 -17.06 7.45 9.54
C GLY A 149 -18.26 6.66 9.04
N VAL A 150 -18.08 5.44 8.49
CA VAL A 150 -19.23 4.72 7.89
C VAL A 150 -20.17 4.14 8.92
N PHE A 151 -19.64 3.64 10.04
CA PHE A 151 -20.46 2.97 11.04
C PHE A 151 -21.38 3.96 11.75
N GLY A 152 -22.67 3.65 11.79
CA GLY A 152 -23.72 4.55 12.32
C GLY A 152 -24.12 5.68 11.36
N ALA A 153 -23.49 5.84 10.21
CA ALA A 153 -23.90 6.82 9.22
C ALA A 153 -25.12 6.33 8.42
N LYS A 154 -25.94 7.27 7.95
CA LYS A 154 -27.02 6.97 7.00
C LYS A 154 -26.44 6.88 5.58
N ARG A 155 -26.74 5.80 4.86
CA ARG A 155 -26.32 5.62 3.46
C ARG A 155 -27.51 5.44 2.55
N GLU A 156 -27.35 5.90 1.31
CA GLU A 156 -28.28 5.67 0.22
C GLU A 156 -27.72 4.58 -0.71
N PHE A 157 -28.62 3.79 -1.28
CA PHE A 157 -28.27 2.71 -2.19
C PHE A 157 -28.82 2.96 -3.59
N ALA A 158 -28.31 2.22 -4.57
CA ALA A 158 -28.80 2.29 -5.95
C ALA A 158 -30.23 1.75 -6.06
N LEU A 159 -30.51 0.60 -5.43
CA LEU A 159 -31.79 -0.13 -5.56
C LEU A 159 -32.49 -0.43 -4.22
N ALA A 160 -31.87 -0.11 -3.09
CA ALA A 160 -32.42 -0.38 -1.76
C ALA A 160 -32.78 0.91 -1.01
N GLN A 161 -33.66 0.80 -0.01
CA GLN A 161 -34.03 1.93 0.84
C GLN A 161 -32.83 2.42 1.65
N PRO A 162 -32.69 3.75 1.87
CA PRO A 162 -31.65 4.29 2.74
C PRO A 162 -31.72 3.67 4.13
N GLN A 163 -30.57 3.29 4.69
CA GLN A 163 -30.49 2.69 6.02
C GLN A 163 -29.26 3.21 6.77
N THR A 164 -29.30 3.10 8.09
CA THR A 164 -28.13 3.33 8.94
C THR A 164 -27.21 2.13 8.86
N ILE A 165 -25.91 2.37 8.68
CA ILE A 165 -24.91 1.31 8.57
C ILE A 165 -24.60 0.74 9.96
N ASP A 166 -24.96 -0.52 10.16
CA ASP A 166 -24.72 -1.30 11.38
C ASP A 166 -23.80 -2.50 11.12
N ASP A 167 -23.56 -3.33 12.14
CA ASP A 167 -22.71 -4.51 12.04
C ASP A 167 -23.25 -5.52 11.01
N SER A 168 -24.58 -5.64 10.90
CA SER A 168 -25.25 -6.55 9.97
C SER A 168 -25.00 -6.15 8.51
N TYR A 169 -25.16 -4.87 8.20
CA TYR A 169 -24.87 -4.34 6.88
C TYR A 169 -23.39 -4.51 6.51
N LEU A 170 -22.47 -4.23 7.43
CA LEU A 170 -21.04 -4.40 7.14
C LEU A 170 -20.70 -5.87 6.83
N ARG A 171 -21.22 -6.81 7.60
CA ARG A 171 -21.06 -8.24 7.34
C ARG A 171 -21.66 -8.66 5.99
N GLU A 172 -22.92 -8.26 5.73
CA GLU A 172 -23.61 -8.53 4.46
C GLU A 172 -22.82 -7.95 3.27
N SER A 173 -22.26 -6.75 3.41
CA SER A 173 -21.52 -6.10 2.33
C SER A 173 -20.20 -6.79 2.01
N ILE A 174 -19.53 -7.40 2.99
CA ILE A 174 -18.28 -8.15 2.75
C ILE A 174 -18.59 -9.55 2.18
N GLU A 175 -19.61 -10.23 2.72
CA GLU A 175 -19.98 -11.59 2.32
C GLU A 175 -20.74 -11.62 0.98
N LYS A 176 -21.65 -10.65 0.78
CA LYS A 176 -22.58 -10.54 -0.35
C LYS A 176 -22.58 -9.10 -0.91
N PRO A 177 -21.46 -8.63 -1.47
CA PRO A 177 -21.27 -7.23 -1.88
C PRO A 177 -22.26 -6.70 -2.92
N MET A 178 -22.93 -7.58 -3.67
CA MET A 178 -23.95 -7.22 -4.65
C MET A 178 -25.34 -7.05 -4.05
N ALA A 179 -25.56 -7.38 -2.78
CA ALA A 179 -26.87 -7.30 -2.13
C ALA A 179 -27.37 -5.85 -2.03
N LYS A 180 -26.48 -4.92 -1.63
CA LYS A 180 -26.82 -3.50 -1.42
C LYS A 180 -25.68 -2.58 -1.82
N THR A 181 -25.64 -2.22 -3.10
CA THR A 181 -24.62 -1.28 -3.63
C THR A 181 -24.96 0.16 -3.29
N VAL A 182 -23.98 0.87 -2.70
CA VAL A 182 -24.08 2.30 -2.36
C VAL A 182 -24.31 3.14 -3.62
N ARG A 183 -25.18 4.15 -3.53
CA ARG A 183 -25.48 5.05 -4.65
C ARG A 183 -24.20 5.71 -5.18
N GLY A 184 -24.04 5.73 -6.51
CA GLY A 184 -22.87 6.30 -7.18
C GLY A 184 -21.69 5.34 -7.37
N TYR A 185 -21.81 4.08 -6.92
CA TYR A 185 -20.82 3.03 -7.15
C TYR A 185 -21.37 1.94 -8.07
N LEU A 186 -20.47 1.29 -8.82
CA LEU A 186 -20.84 0.23 -9.78
C LEU A 186 -21.11 -1.09 -9.06
N THR A 187 -22.27 -1.69 -9.35
CA THR A 187 -22.63 -3.03 -8.87
C THR A 187 -21.67 -4.08 -9.45
N GLY A 188 -21.21 -5.02 -8.63
CA GLY A 188 -20.34 -6.12 -9.04
C GLY A 188 -18.83 -5.80 -9.03
N MET A 189 -18.42 -4.57 -8.71
CA MET A 189 -17.00 -4.21 -8.58
C MET A 189 -16.34 -4.76 -7.30
N MET A 190 -17.10 -4.84 -6.20
CA MET A 190 -16.57 -5.37 -4.94
C MET A 190 -16.63 -6.91 -4.97
N PRO A 191 -15.48 -7.60 -4.85
CA PRO A 191 -15.43 -9.05 -4.90
C PRO A 191 -16.03 -9.66 -3.61
N PRO A 192 -16.68 -10.83 -3.69
CA PRO A 192 -17.16 -11.53 -2.50
C PRO A 192 -15.98 -12.15 -1.74
N TYR A 193 -16.01 -12.05 -0.42
CA TYR A 193 -15.03 -12.71 0.44
C TYR A 193 -15.70 -13.86 1.20
N LYS A 194 -14.99 -14.99 1.32
CA LYS A 194 -15.38 -16.12 2.18
C LYS A 194 -14.36 -16.19 3.31
N LEU A 195 -14.70 -15.55 4.43
CA LEU A 195 -13.84 -15.44 5.60
C LEU A 195 -14.39 -16.28 6.76
N GLU A 196 -13.53 -16.58 7.72
CA GLU A 196 -13.93 -17.12 9.01
C GLU A 196 -14.65 -16.04 9.83
N THR A 197 -15.47 -16.46 10.79
CA THR A 197 -16.23 -15.53 11.65
C THR A 197 -15.33 -14.50 12.31
N ALA A 198 -14.18 -14.91 12.85
CA ALA A 198 -13.25 -14.02 13.54
C ALA A 198 -12.57 -12.99 12.63
N GLU A 199 -12.39 -13.31 11.34
CA GLU A 199 -11.86 -12.39 10.33
C GLU A 199 -12.87 -11.28 10.00
N TYR A 200 -14.13 -11.67 9.76
CA TYR A 200 -15.22 -10.71 9.57
C TYR A 200 -15.36 -9.77 10.78
N ASP A 201 -15.36 -10.33 11.98
CA ASP A 201 -15.54 -9.55 13.19
C ASP A 201 -14.37 -8.59 13.40
N SER A 202 -13.14 -9.01 13.07
CA SER A 202 -11.96 -8.14 13.11
C SER A 202 -12.06 -6.98 12.12
N LEU A 203 -12.46 -7.25 10.87
CA LEU A 203 -12.69 -6.22 9.84
C LEU A 203 -13.76 -5.21 10.28
N ILE A 204 -14.87 -5.70 10.86
CA ILE A 204 -15.95 -4.85 11.34
C ILE A 204 -15.48 -3.98 12.51
N LEU A 205 -14.74 -4.55 13.47
CA LEU A 205 -14.12 -3.78 14.57
C LEU A 205 -13.19 -2.69 14.06
N PHE A 206 -12.37 -2.99 13.05
CA PHE A 206 -11.52 -2.00 12.41
C PHE A 206 -12.34 -0.90 11.75
N ILE A 207 -13.33 -1.23 10.92
CA ILE A 207 -14.19 -0.24 10.26
C ILE A 207 -14.91 0.66 11.28
N LYS A 208 -15.35 0.11 12.42
CA LYS A 208 -15.96 0.88 13.52
C LYS A 208 -15.00 1.85 14.18
N SER A 209 -13.70 1.55 14.18
CA SER A 209 -12.67 2.42 14.75
C SER A 209 -12.38 3.66 13.87
N LEU A 210 -12.70 3.59 12.58
CA LEU A 210 -12.46 4.65 11.59
C LEU A 210 -13.52 5.76 11.70
N ARG A 211 -13.42 6.65 12.68
CA ARG A 211 -14.34 7.80 12.85
C ARG A 211 -14.12 8.92 11.84
#